data_AF-A0A929FX30-F1
#
_entry.id   AF-A0A929FX30-F1
#
_cell.length_a   1.000
_cell.length_b   1.000
_cell.length_c   1.000
_cell.angle_alpha   90.00
_cell.angle_beta   90.00
_cell.angle_gamma   90.00
#
_symmetry.space_group_name_H-M   'P 1'
#
loop_
_entity.id
_entity.type
_entity.pdbx_description
1 polymer ?
#
loop_
_entity_poly.entity_id
_entity_poly.type
_entity_poly.pdbx_seq_one_letter_code
_entity_poly.pdbx_strand_id
1 'polypeptide(L)'
;MEDNAGWHRSEKVKEIEGITVEFLPPYSLELQSAERLWTLVDEPLVNQSFETIDEIEEILVERCNTLNNMKQEIKDLTNYFFLYR
;
A
#
# COMPACT_ATOMS: atom_id res chain seq x y z
N MET A 1 3.48 -4.49 7.97
CA MET A 1 4.17 -3.28 8.42
C MET A 1 3.18 -2.15 8.28
N GLU A 2 2.94 -1.42 9.35
CA GLU A 2 1.92 -0.38 9.40
C GLU A 2 2.51 0.93 9.92
N ASP A 3 1.89 2.04 9.54
CA ASP A 3 2.15 3.33 10.15
C ASP A 3 1.57 3.42 11.58
N ASN A 4 1.61 4.61 12.17
CA ASN A 4 1.12 4.87 13.51
C ASN A 4 -0.26 5.54 13.51
N ALA A 5 -1.08 5.36 12.47
CA ALA A 5 -2.43 5.90 12.45
C ALA A 5 -3.23 5.41 13.67
N GLY A 6 -4.06 6.30 14.24
CA GLY A 6 -4.81 6.00 15.46
C GLY A 6 -5.74 4.79 15.34
N TRP A 7 -6.24 4.50 14.13
CA TRP A 7 -7.01 3.30 13.86
C TRP A 7 -6.17 2.01 13.96
N HIS A 8 -4.94 2.00 13.45
CA HIS A 8 -4.03 0.85 13.54
C HIS A 8 -3.58 0.54 14.98
N ARG A 9 -3.63 1.53 15.88
CA ARG A 9 -3.28 1.41 17.30
C ARG A 9 -4.46 1.27 18.25
N SER A 10 -5.68 1.24 17.74
CA SER A 10 -6.86 1.16 18.61
C SER A 10 -6.93 -0.19 19.32
N GLU A 11 -7.29 -0.19 20.61
CA GLU A 11 -7.61 -1.41 21.37
C GLU A 11 -8.78 -2.21 20.77
N LYS A 12 -9.53 -1.63 19.83
CA LYS A 12 -10.60 -2.31 19.09
C LYS A 12 -10.08 -3.16 17.93
N VAL A 13 -8.83 -2.97 17.50
CA VAL A 13 -8.21 -3.82 16.47
C VAL A 13 -7.93 -5.18 17.07
N LYS A 14 -8.50 -6.22 16.45
CA LYS A 14 -8.29 -7.60 16.87
C LYS A 14 -7.02 -8.13 16.22
N GLU A 15 -6.24 -8.87 16.99
CA GLU A 15 -5.15 -9.66 16.43
C GLU A 15 -5.68 -10.66 15.40
N ILE A 16 -4.95 -10.79 14.29
CA ILE A 16 -5.26 -11.75 13.23
C ILE A 16 -4.29 -12.91 13.36
N GLU A 17 -4.83 -14.12 13.52
CA GLU A 17 -4.02 -15.33 13.66
C GLU A 17 -3.06 -15.50 12.47
N GLY A 18 -1.77 -15.72 12.77
CA GLY A 18 -0.73 -15.90 11.75
C GLY A 18 -0.18 -14.61 11.14
N ILE A 19 -0.61 -13.42 11.60
CA ILE A 19 -0.08 -12.13 11.15
C ILE A 19 0.57 -11.39 12.32
N THR A 20 1.84 -11.02 12.15
CA THR A 20 2.54 -10.11 13.06
C THR A 20 2.53 -8.71 12.49
N VAL A 21 2.05 -7.75 13.29
CA VAL A 21 2.05 -6.34 12.92
C VAL A 21 3.32 -5.68 13.45
N GLU A 22 4.17 -5.26 12.53
CA GLU A 22 5.33 -4.41 12.82
C GLU A 22 5.00 -2.96 12.53
N PHE A 23 5.34 -2.07 13.45
CA PHE A 23 5.05 -0.65 13.30
C PHE A 23 6.30 0.15 13.00
N LEU A 24 6.19 1.02 11.99
CA LEU A 24 7.28 1.87 11.57
C LEU A 24 7.59 2.95 12.62
N PRO A 25 8.82 3.49 12.67
CA PRO A 25 9.09 4.72 13.40
C PRO A 25 8.17 5.86 12.93
N PRO A 26 7.81 6.81 13.82
CA PRO A 26 7.00 7.96 13.43
C PRO A 26 7.62 8.74 12.26
N TYR A 27 6.79 9.18 11.32
CA TYR A 27 7.17 9.98 10.15
C TYR A 27 8.14 9.31 9.16
N SER A 28 8.19 7.98 9.12
CA SER A 28 9.05 7.21 8.20
C SER A 28 8.29 6.62 7.01
N LEU A 29 7.49 7.44 6.31
CA LEU A 29 6.68 6.98 5.16
C LEU A 29 7.55 6.42 4.02
N GLU A 30 8.78 6.89 3.87
CA GLU A 30 9.74 6.39 2.89
C GLU A 30 10.11 4.91 3.06
N LEU A 31 9.88 4.35 4.26
CA LEU A 31 10.08 2.95 4.62
C LEU A 31 8.82 2.09 4.40
N GLN A 32 7.66 2.70 4.21
CA GLN A 32 6.40 2.00 4.03
C GLN A 32 6.29 1.49 2.59
N SER A 33 6.29 0.18 2.40
CA SER A 33 6.18 -0.45 1.07
C SER A 33 4.94 0.02 0.30
N ALA A 34 3.81 0.25 0.98
CA ALA A 34 2.58 0.75 0.35
C ALA A 34 2.77 2.14 -0.27
N GLU A 35 3.54 3.03 0.36
CA GLU A 35 3.78 4.39 -0.16
C GLU A 35 4.51 4.40 -1.50
N ARG A 36 5.34 3.38 -1.75
CA ARG A 36 6.04 3.22 -3.02
C ARG A 36 5.12 2.80 -4.16
N LEU A 37 3.97 2.20 -3.84
CA LEU A 37 3.03 1.72 -4.85
C LEU A 37 2.13 2.82 -5.40
N TRP A 38 1.91 3.92 -4.67
CA TRP A 38 0.98 4.99 -5.09
C TRP A 38 1.26 5.50 -6.50
N THR A 39 2.51 5.78 -6.85
CA THR A 39 2.85 6.24 -8.21
C THR A 39 2.44 5.24 -9.28
N LEU A 40 2.57 3.95 -9.02
CA LEU A 40 2.17 2.91 -9.98
C LEU A 40 0.65 2.74 -10.03
N VAL A 41 -0.03 2.84 -8.90
CA VAL A 41 -1.48 2.64 -8.78
C VAL A 41 -2.24 3.83 -9.36
N ASP A 42 -1.78 5.06 -9.10
CA ASP A 42 -2.45 6.31 -9.47
C ASP A 42 -2.15 6.76 -10.90
N GLU A 43 -1.09 6.24 -11.53
CA GLU A 43 -0.70 6.57 -12.92
C GLU A 43 -1.88 6.68 -13.90
N PRO A 44 -2.82 5.70 -13.98
CA PRO A 44 -3.95 5.81 -14.89
C PRO A 44 -4.98 6.87 -14.49
N LEU A 45 -4.99 7.38 -13.26
CA LEU A 45 -5.94 8.39 -12.79
C LEU A 45 -5.41 9.83 -12.95
N VAL A 46 -4.08 10.00 -13.02
CA VAL A 46 -3.44 11.32 -13.05
C VAL A 46 -3.93 12.16 -14.23
N ASN A 47 -4.30 13.41 -13.95
CA ASN A 47 -4.81 14.39 -14.91
C ASN A 47 -6.14 14.00 -15.61
N GLN A 48 -6.91 13.10 -15.01
CA GLN A 48 -8.24 12.74 -15.49
C GLN A 48 -9.32 13.27 -14.54
N SER A 49 -10.53 13.43 -15.08
CA SER A 49 -11.74 13.74 -14.31
C SER A 49 -12.73 12.59 -14.45
N PHE A 50 -13.38 12.23 -13.36
CA PHE A 50 -14.35 11.13 -13.28
C PHE A 50 -15.64 11.65 -12.67
N GLU A 51 -16.78 11.15 -13.13
CA GLU A 51 -18.09 11.58 -12.64
C GLU A 51 -18.51 10.78 -11.41
N THR A 52 -18.01 9.55 -11.28
CA THR A 52 -18.37 8.63 -10.21
C THR A 52 -17.15 7.96 -9.59
N ILE A 53 -17.32 7.46 -8.36
CA ILE A 53 -16.30 6.65 -7.70
C ILE A 53 -16.14 5.28 -8.38
N ASP A 54 -17.22 4.75 -8.96
CA ASP A 54 -17.21 3.46 -9.65
C ASP A 54 -16.27 3.48 -10.87
N GLU A 55 -16.23 4.58 -11.61
CA GLU A 55 -15.28 4.78 -12.71
C GLU A 55 -13.81 4.71 -12.24
N ILE A 56 -13.50 5.30 -11.09
CA ILE A 56 -12.17 5.25 -10.49
C ILE A 56 -11.84 3.82 -10.06
N GLU A 57 -12.80 3.14 -9.41
CA GLU A 57 -12.63 1.77 -8.92
C GLU A 57 -12.36 0.79 -10.06
N GLU A 58 -13.13 0.86 -11.16
CA GLU A 58 -12.93 -0.01 -12.33
C GLU A 58 -11.52 0.12 -12.91
N ILE A 59 -11.04 1.36 -13.09
CA ILE A 59 -9.68 1.64 -13.58
C ILE A 59 -8.62 1.09 -12.62
N LEU A 60 -8.80 1.32 -11.32
CA LEU A 60 -7.85 0.85 -10.31
C LEU A 60 -7.82 -0.67 -10.20
N VAL A 61 -8.96 -1.35 -10.36
CA VAL A 61 -9.03 -2.82 -10.36
C VAL A 61 -8.24 -3.39 -11.54
N GLU A 62 -8.44 -2.87 -12.75
CA GLU A 62 -7.67 -3.28 -13.92
C GLU A 62 -6.17 -3.00 -13.75
N ARG A 63 -5.83 -1.85 -13.18
CA ARG A 63 -4.45 -1.48 -12.90
C ARG A 63 -3.81 -2.43 -11.88
N CYS A 64 -4.49 -2.73 -10.79
CA CYS A 64 -4.01 -3.66 -9.76
C CYS A 64 -3.82 -5.07 -10.33
N ASN A 65 -4.72 -5.54 -11.21
CA ASN A 65 -4.55 -6.81 -11.91
C ASN A 65 -3.29 -6.84 -12.78
N THR A 66 -2.99 -5.73 -13.46
CA THR A 66 -1.75 -5.58 -14.23
C THR A 66 -0.53 -5.63 -13.32
N LEU A 67 -0.51 -4.82 -12.25
CA LEU A 67 0.59 -4.78 -11.29
C LEU A 67 0.83 -6.12 -10.58
N ASN A 68 -0.22 -6.88 -10.30
CA ASN A 68 -0.13 -8.21 -9.70
C ASN A 68 0.66 -9.22 -10.58
N ASN A 69 0.72 -8.98 -11.88
CA ASN A 69 1.53 -9.78 -12.81
C ASN A 69 2.99 -9.31 -12.88
N MET A 70 3.31 -8.10 -12.40
CA MET A 70 4.66 -7.49 -12.39
C MET A 70 5.43 -7.82 -11.11
N LYS A 71 5.50 -9.11 -10.77
CA LYS A 71 5.97 -9.56 -9.44
C LYS A 71 7.39 -9.13 -9.12
N GLN A 72 8.28 -9.10 -10.12
CA GLN A 72 9.69 -8.77 -9.90
C GLN A 72 9.87 -7.27 -9.65
N GLU A 73 9.19 -6.45 -10.44
CA GLU A 73 9.19 -4.99 -10.33
C GLU A 73 8.58 -4.54 -9.00
N ILE A 74 7.44 -5.13 -8.62
CA ILE A 74 6.81 -4.86 -7.32
C ILE A 74 7.74 -5.26 -6.17
N LYS A 75 8.39 -6.43 -6.26
CA LYS A 75 9.36 -6.86 -5.26
C LYS A 75 10.53 -5.88 -5.16
N ASP A 76 11.14 -5.50 -6.27
CA ASP A 76 12.30 -4.60 -6.27
C ASP A 76 11.95 -3.20 -5.74
N LEU A 77 10.71 -2.77 -5.93
CA LEU A 77 10.20 -1.49 -5.44
C LEU A 77 9.82 -1.50 -3.95
N THR A 78 9.41 -2.65 -3.40
CA THR A 78 8.81 -2.73 -2.06
C THR A 78 9.66 -3.45 -1.02
N ASN A 79 10.60 -4.29 -1.45
CA ASN A 79 11.38 -5.18 -0.59
C ASN A 79 12.72 -4.55 -0.16
N TYR A 80 12.68 -3.68 0.85
CA TYR A 80 13.88 -3.09 1.45
C TYR A 80 14.28 -3.78 2.76
N PHE A 81 15.59 -3.84 2.99
CA PHE A 81 16.28 -4.57 4.08
C PHE A 81 16.19 -3.88 5.47
N PHE A 82 15.06 -3.28 5.86
CA PHE A 82 14.99 -2.55 7.14
C PHE A 82 14.68 -3.44 8.37
N LEU A 83 14.17 -4.66 8.16
CA LEU A 83 13.62 -5.51 9.24
C LEU A 83 14.59 -6.56 9.81
N TYR A 84 15.87 -6.56 9.46
CA TYR A 84 16.83 -7.45 10.13
C TYR A 84 17.28 -6.83 11.45
N ARG A 85 16.55 -7.15 12.52
CA ARG A 85 17.05 -7.15 13.89
C ARG A 85 17.22 -8.59 14.37
#